data_AF-A0A2S7I8S7-F1
#
_entry.id   AF-A0A2S7I8S7-F1
#
_cell.length_a   1.000
_cell.length_b   1.000
_cell.length_c   1.000
_cell.angle_alpha   90.00
_cell.angle_beta   90.00
_cell.angle_gamma   90.00
#
_symmetry.space_group_name_H-M   'P 1'
#
loop_
_entity.id
_entity.type
_entity.pdbx_description
1 polymer ?
#
loop_
_entity_poly.entity_id
_entity_poly.type
_entity_poly.pdbx_seq_one_letter_code
_entity_poly.pdbx_strand_id
1 'polypeptide(L)'
;MKNEKSFFETIIDAISWLKIFASPTILGIGIGFACQYYLNSNFLFGFFVIAGIILGIYWANKVSKKYGATNFISKVDASPDIDEYVKDKK
;
A
#
# COMPACT_ATOMS: atom_id res chain seq x y z
N MET A 1 14.46 -2.39 28.40
CA MET A 1 15.31 -1.62 27.48
C MET A 1 14.39 -0.88 26.51
N LYS A 2 14.34 0.44 26.60
CA LYS A 2 13.57 1.28 25.67
C LYS A 2 14.33 1.24 24.35
N ASN A 3 13.86 0.41 23.42
CA ASN A 3 14.49 0.25 22.12
C ASN A 3 14.21 1.53 21.33
N GLU A 4 15.14 2.49 21.41
CA GLU A 4 15.09 3.66 20.55
C GLU A 4 15.31 3.13 19.14
N LYS A 5 14.23 3.08 18.33
CA LYS A 5 14.32 2.68 16.93
C LYS A 5 15.44 3.51 16.30
N SER A 6 16.42 2.83 15.72
CA SER A 6 17.48 3.52 14.99
C SER A 6 16.85 4.47 13.96
N PHE A 7 17.46 5.62 13.73
CA PHE A 7 16.98 6.59 12.74
C PHE A 7 16.68 5.92 11.38
N PHE A 8 17.51 4.93 11.01
CA PHE A 8 17.32 4.09 9.83
C PHE A 8 16.03 3.26 9.86
N GLU A 9 15.71 2.60 10.99
CA GLU A 9 14.48 1.81 11.12
C GLU A 9 13.23 2.68 10.99
N THR A 10 13.28 3.90 11.53
CA THR A 10 12.18 4.87 11.43
C THR A 10 11.95 5.30 9.98
N ILE A 11 13.04 5.54 9.22
CA ILE A 11 12.95 5.85 7.78
C ILE A 11 12.38 4.66 7.00
N ILE A 12 12.87 3.45 7.26
CA ILE A 12 12.41 2.24 6.56
C ILE A 12 10.94 1.98 6.85
N ASP A 13 10.48 2.16 8.09
CA ASP A 13 9.07 2.07 8.45
C ASP A 13 8.23 3.13 7.73
N ALA A 14 8.73 4.37 7.62
CA ALA A 14 8.05 5.45 6.90
C ALA A 14 7.94 5.18 5.40
N ILE A 15 9.00 4.70 4.77
CA ILE A 15 9.00 4.30 3.35
C ILE A 15 8.04 3.12 3.15
N SER A 16 8.05 2.14 4.06
CA SER A 16 7.15 1.00 4.01
C SER A 16 5.69 1.42 4.12
N TRP A 17 5.38 2.34 5.04
CA TRP A 17 4.05 2.95 5.18
C TRP A 17 3.63 3.67 3.90
N LEU A 18 4.56 4.43 3.28
CA LEU A 18 4.29 5.13 2.03
C LEU A 18 4.02 4.16 0.87
N LYS A 19 4.76 3.04 0.77
CA LYS A 19 4.49 1.98 -0.22
C LYS A 19 3.09 1.37 -0.03
N ILE A 20 2.68 1.12 1.22
CA ILE A 20 1.34 0.60 1.53
C ILE A 20 0.26 1.63 1.16
N PHE A 21 0.48 2.92 1.45
CA PHE A 21 -0.40 4.01 1.07
C PHE A 21 -0.51 4.20 -0.46
N ALA A 22 0.60 4.00 -1.18
CA ALA A 22 0.66 4.21 -2.63
C ALA A 22 -0.28 3.25 -3.38
N SER A 23 -0.44 2.02 -2.93
CA SER A 23 -1.26 1.01 -3.63
C SER A 23 -2.74 1.44 -3.77
N PRO A 24 -3.49 1.76 -2.68
CA PRO A 24 -4.86 2.25 -2.80
C PRO A 24 -4.99 3.60 -3.52
N THR A 25 -3.97 4.46 -3.38
CA THR A 25 -3.95 5.78 -4.00
C THR A 25 -3.82 5.70 -5.52
N ILE A 26 -2.89 4.86 -6.02
CA ILE A 26 -2.70 4.63 -7.45
C ILE A 26 -3.95 4.01 -8.07
N LEU A 27 -4.59 3.07 -7.37
CA LEU A 27 -5.87 2.50 -7.81
C LEU A 27 -6.98 3.55 -7.89
N GLY A 28 -7.10 4.42 -6.87
CA GLY A 28 -8.07 5.52 -6.87
C GLY A 28 -7.85 6.50 -8.02
N ILE A 29 -6.59 6.85 -8.32
CA ILE A 29 -6.22 7.69 -9.47
C ILE A 29 -6.57 7.00 -10.79
N GLY A 30 -6.24 5.71 -10.95
CA GLY A 30 -6.54 4.96 -12.16
C GLY A 30 -8.04 4.86 -12.44
N ILE A 31 -8.84 4.53 -11.42
CA ILE A 31 -10.30 4.47 -11.52
C ILE A 31 -10.89 5.86 -11.79
N GLY A 32 -10.42 6.88 -11.08
CA GLY A 32 -10.83 8.26 -11.31
C GLY A 32 -10.58 8.68 -12.75
N PHE A 33 -9.38 8.43 -13.28
CA PHE A 33 -9.01 8.79 -14.65
C PHE A 33 -9.86 8.04 -15.68
N ALA A 34 -10.15 6.76 -15.45
CA ALA A 34 -11.09 6.00 -16.27
C ALA A 34 -12.49 6.64 -16.26
N CYS A 35 -13.02 7.02 -15.09
CA CYS A 35 -14.29 7.73 -15.00
C CYS A 35 -14.29 9.07 -15.74
N GLN A 36 -13.19 9.83 -15.69
CA GLN A 36 -13.07 11.07 -16.45
C GLN A 36 -13.10 10.80 -17.96
N TYR A 37 -12.36 9.79 -18.42
CA TYR A 37 -12.26 9.47 -19.84
C TYR A 37 -13.58 8.93 -20.42
N TYR A 38 -14.25 8.01 -19.72
CA TYR A 38 -15.45 7.34 -20.22
C TYR A 38 -16.75 8.08 -19.93
N LEU A 39 -16.84 8.81 -18.80
CA LEU A 39 -18.07 9.47 -18.35
C LEU A 39 -18.00 11.00 -18.43
N ASN A 40 -16.85 11.56 -18.82
CA ASN A 40 -16.59 13.01 -18.91
C ASN A 40 -16.97 13.78 -17.63
N SER A 41 -16.85 13.11 -16.47
CA SER A 41 -17.29 13.64 -15.18
C SER A 41 -16.09 13.89 -14.27
N ASN A 42 -15.68 15.17 -14.22
CA ASN A 42 -14.60 15.62 -13.34
C ASN A 42 -14.96 15.48 -11.85
N PHE A 43 -16.26 15.46 -11.52
CA PHE A 43 -16.73 15.23 -10.15
C PHE A 43 -16.41 13.81 -9.67
N LEU A 44 -16.66 12.80 -10.51
CA LEU A 44 -16.35 11.40 -10.18
C LEU A 44 -14.84 11.18 -10.05
N PHE A 45 -14.03 11.82 -10.90
CA PHE A 45 -12.57 11.80 -10.77
C PHE A 45 -12.13 12.27 -9.38
N GLY A 46 -12.57 13.46 -8.95
CA GLY A 46 -12.25 14.00 -7.63
C GLY A 46 -12.71 13.08 -6.50
N PHE A 47 -13.93 12.55 -6.60
CA PHE A 47 -14.48 11.65 -5.59
C PHE A 47 -13.65 10.37 -5.40
N PHE A 48 -13.28 9.69 -6.49
CA PHE A 48 -12.50 8.45 -6.42
C PHE A 48 -11.07 8.68 -5.96
N VAL A 49 -10.45 9.80 -6.35
CA VAL A 49 -9.11 10.16 -5.87
C VAL A 49 -9.13 10.43 -4.36
N ILE A 50 -10.08 11.23 -3.88
CA ILE A 50 -10.22 11.52 -2.44
C ILE A 50 -10.51 10.24 -1.66
N ALA A 51 -11.41 9.39 -2.16
CA ALA A 51 -11.71 8.10 -1.53
C ALA A 51 -10.48 7.18 -1.49
N GLY A 52 -9.70 7.12 -2.57
CA GLY A 52 -8.45 6.36 -2.64
C GLY A 52 -7.41 6.83 -1.63
N ILE A 53 -7.27 8.14 -1.44
CA ILE A 53 -6.37 8.72 -0.43
C ILE A 53 -6.83 8.38 0.99
N ILE A 54 -8.12 8.53 1.30
CA ILE A 54 -8.67 8.22 2.62
C ILE A 54 -8.48 6.73 2.96
N LEU A 55 -8.82 5.85 2.01
CA LEU A 55 -8.62 4.40 2.15
C LEU A 55 -7.14 4.06 2.28
N GLY A 56 -6.27 4.71 1.51
CA GLY A 56 -4.82 4.57 1.59
C GLY A 56 -4.30 4.91 2.98
N ILE A 57 -4.67 6.07 3.53
CA ILE A 57 -4.23 6.52 4.86
C ILE A 57 -4.75 5.57 5.93
N TYR A 58 -6.03 5.19 5.85
CA TYR A 58 -6.65 4.27 6.80
C TYR A 58 -5.94 2.91 6.79
N TRP A 59 -5.67 2.36 5.61
CA TRP A 59 -5.04 1.05 5.47
C TRP A 59 -3.57 1.08 5.91
N ALA A 60 -2.80 2.09 5.50
CA ALA A 60 -1.42 2.24 5.91
C ALA A 60 -1.29 2.40 7.44
N ASN A 61 -2.17 3.18 8.07
CA ASN A 61 -2.23 3.29 9.53
C ASN A 61 -2.64 1.98 10.21
N LYS A 62 -3.62 1.26 9.66
CA LYS A 62 -4.07 -0.03 10.20
C LYS A 62 -2.95 -1.08 10.14
N VAL A 63 -2.23 -1.15 9.02
CA VAL A 63 -1.11 -2.09 8.82
C VAL A 63 0.06 -1.73 9.73
N SER A 64 0.44 -0.45 9.80
CA SER A 64 1.51 0.03 10.67
C SER A 64 1.23 -0.26 12.15
N LYS A 65 0.00 -0.02 12.61
CA LYS A 65 -0.40 -0.32 14.01
C LYS A 65 -0.48 -1.82 14.32
N LYS A 66 -0.86 -2.67 13.35
CA LYS A 66 -1.15 -4.09 13.61
C LYS A 66 0.07 -5.00 13.44
N TYR A 67 0.96 -4.71 12.49
CA TYR A 67 2.08 -5.59 12.15
C TYR A 67 3.44 -4.89 12.17
N GLY A 68 3.47 -3.55 12.09
CA GLY A 68 4.65 -2.79 11.71
C GLY A 68 4.79 -2.76 10.18
N ALA A 69 4.96 -1.57 9.60
CA ALA A 69 4.97 -1.40 8.14
C ALA A 69 6.09 -2.22 7.48
N THR A 70 7.29 -2.22 8.09
CA THR A 70 8.43 -3.02 7.62
C THR A 70 8.16 -4.53 7.71
N ASN A 71 7.49 -4.99 8.77
CA ASN A 71 7.20 -6.41 8.98
C ASN A 71 6.10 -6.95 8.03
N PHE A 72 5.24 -6.06 7.54
CA PHE A 72 4.26 -6.39 6.51
C PHE A 72 4.93 -6.57 5.15
N ILE A 73 5.80 -5.63 4.77
CA ILE A 73 6.57 -5.73 3.52
C ILE A 73 7.50 -6.93 3.55
N SER A 74 8.21 -7.19 4.65
CA SER A 74 9.09 -8.36 4.75
C SER A 74 8.34 -9.68 4.57
N LYS A 75 7.09 -9.78 5.03
CA LYS A 75 6.24 -10.96 4.78
C LYS A 75 5.76 -11.08 3.35
N VAL A 76 5.49 -9.95 2.69
CA VAL A 76 5.14 -9.94 1.26
C VAL A 76 6.35 -10.39 0.45
N ASP A 77 7.53 -9.85 0.73
CA ASP A 77 8.77 -10.18 0.03
C ASP A 77 9.27 -11.60 0.35
N ALA A 78 8.98 -12.14 1.54
CA ALA A 78 9.32 -13.52 1.92
C ALA A 78 8.25 -14.55 1.55
N SER A 79 7.16 -14.15 0.88
CA SER A 79 6.20 -15.10 0.35
C SER A 79 6.83 -15.83 -0.83
N PRO A 80 6.81 -17.18 -0.88
CA PRO A 80 7.42 -17.93 -1.97
C PRO A 80 6.81 -17.51 -3.30
N ASP A 81 7.66 -17.24 -4.27
CA ASP A 81 7.22 -16.93 -5.62
C ASP A 81 6.49 -18.14 -6.23
N ILE A 82 5.55 -17.87 -7.13
CA ILE A 82 4.69 -18.89 -7.75
C ILE A 82 5.52 -20.01 -8.41
N ASP A 83 6.71 -19.67 -8.92
CA ASP A 83 7.64 -20.61 -9.54
C ASP A 83 8.17 -21.68 -8.57
N GLU A 84 8.35 -21.31 -7.29
CA GLU A 84 8.82 -22.23 -6.25
C GLU A 84 7.71 -23.19 -5.82
N TYR A 85 6.47 -22.71 -5.74
CA TYR A 85 5.28 -23.53 -5.52
C TYR A 85 5.01 -24.55 -6.64
N VAL A 86 5.31 -24.20 -7.89
CA VAL A 86 5.11 -25.09 -9.05
C VAL A 86 6.21 -26.16 -9.12
N LYS A 87 7.42 -25.86 -8.65
CA LYS A 87 8.52 -26.84 -8.53
C LYS A 87 8.27 -27.88 -7.44
N ASP A 88 7.70 -27.49 -6.30
CA ASP A 88 7.44 -28.40 -5.17
C ASP A 88 6.33 -29.43 -5.46
N LYS A 89 5.43 -29.12 -6.42
CA LYS A 89 4.34 -30.02 -6.85
C LYS A 89 4.65 -30.94 -8.03
N LYS A 90 5.88 -30.92 -8.56
CA LYS A 90 6.33 -31.77 -9.67
C LYS A 90 7.25 -32.87 -9.17
#